data_AF-A0A285KYV0-F1
#
_entry.id   AF-A0A285KYV0-F1
#
_cell.length_a   1.000
_cell.length_b   1.000
_cell.length_c   1.000
_cell.angle_alpha   90.00
_cell.angle_beta   90.00
_cell.angle_gamma   90.00
#
_symmetry.space_group_name_H-M   'P 1'
#
loop_
_entity.id
_entity.type
_entity.pdbx_description
1 polymer ?
#
loop_
_entity_poly.entity_id
_entity_poly.type
_entity_poly.pdbx_seq_one_letter_code
_entity_poly.pdbx_strand_id
1 'polypeptide(L)'
;MTSAFGVLRRLTAPRPPAPAGERCEMCADPIGEAHQHVVNVEGRQLMCVCRGCYLLFTDQTAALRYRAVPDRYRSFPDVVIDQDEWDALEIPVGLAFFFRNSVLGRTVAFYPSPAGATESELPLPRWRAILDRHPEIDVAADDVEALLIRMPHRGRPAACLLLPIDACYEFVGRMRLLWRGFDGGQEAHDYIEEFFDTMSARARTERGAR
;
A
#
# COMPACT_ATOMS: atom_id res chain seq x y z
N MET A 1 16.82 -18.80 -47.91
CA MET A 1 16.09 -17.57 -48.30
C MET A 1 14.74 -17.58 -47.63
N THR A 2 14.58 -16.82 -46.55
CA THR A 2 13.30 -16.70 -45.82
C THR A 2 12.38 -15.84 -46.66
N SER A 3 11.33 -16.41 -47.26
CA SER A 3 10.38 -15.62 -48.06
C SER A 3 9.58 -14.68 -47.16
N ALA A 4 9.14 -13.54 -47.69
CA ALA A 4 8.27 -12.60 -46.99
C ALA A 4 7.01 -13.27 -46.40
N PHE A 5 6.51 -14.32 -47.08
CA PHE A 5 5.42 -15.16 -46.59
C PHE A 5 5.76 -15.97 -45.34
N GLY A 6 7.00 -16.41 -45.17
CA GLY A 6 7.45 -17.12 -43.96
C GLY A 6 7.51 -16.22 -42.72
N VAL A 7 7.82 -14.93 -42.91
CA VAL A 7 7.80 -13.92 -41.84
C VAL A 7 6.36 -13.60 -41.42
N LEU A 8 5.47 -13.38 -42.39
CA LEU A 8 4.04 -13.12 -42.12
C LEU A 8 3.38 -14.30 -41.41
N ARG A 9 3.69 -15.55 -41.78
CA ARG A 9 3.16 -16.76 -41.12
C ARG A 9 3.62 -16.93 -39.67
N ARG A 10 4.75 -16.31 -39.30
CA ARG A 10 5.26 -16.28 -37.91
C ARG A 10 4.58 -15.22 -37.06
N LEU A 11 4.17 -14.11 -37.69
CA LEU A 11 3.44 -13.01 -37.05
C LEU A 11 1.95 -13.34 -36.89
N THR A 12 1.39 -14.18 -37.77
CA THR A 12 0.00 -14.68 -37.68
C THR A 12 -0.12 -16.03 -36.98
N ALA A 13 0.99 -16.66 -36.61
CA ALA A 13 0.96 -17.85 -35.78
C ALA A 13 0.31 -17.48 -34.43
N PRO A 14 -0.66 -18.27 -33.93
CA PRO A 14 -1.23 -18.03 -32.61
C PRO A 14 -0.09 -18.00 -31.60
N ARG A 15 0.04 -16.86 -30.91
CA ARG A 15 1.01 -16.71 -29.82
C ARG A 15 0.79 -17.87 -28.85
N PRO A 16 1.82 -18.69 -28.53
CA PRO A 16 1.66 -19.70 -27.50
C PRO A 16 1.09 -19.02 -26.26
N PRO A 17 0.08 -19.61 -25.59
CA PRO A 17 -0.54 -19.00 -24.42
C PRO A 17 0.58 -18.56 -23.47
N ALA A 18 0.49 -17.32 -22.98
CA ALA A 18 1.43 -16.86 -21.98
C ALA A 18 1.48 -17.94 -20.88
N PRO A 19 2.69 -18.35 -20.43
CA PRO A 19 2.79 -19.36 -19.38
C PRO A 19 1.89 -18.93 -18.23
N ALA A 20 0.98 -19.81 -17.82
CA ALA A 20 0.02 -19.50 -16.77
C ALA A 20 0.79 -19.29 -15.47
N GLY A 21 0.66 -18.09 -14.89
CA GLY A 21 1.27 -17.72 -13.63
C GLY A 21 2.12 -16.46 -13.70
N GLU A 22 2.12 -15.73 -12.60
CA GLU A 22 2.96 -14.56 -12.39
C GLU A 22 4.45 -14.97 -12.36
N ARG A 23 5.34 -14.04 -12.73
CA ARG A 23 6.79 -14.25 -12.72
C ARG A 23 7.48 -13.15 -11.94
N CYS A 24 8.57 -13.51 -11.27
CA CYS A 24 9.42 -12.55 -10.59
C CYS A 24 9.97 -11.52 -11.58
N GLU A 25 9.77 -10.24 -11.28
CA GLU A 25 10.21 -9.13 -12.14
C GLU A 25 11.74 -8.93 -12.17
N MET A 26 12.49 -9.65 -11.32
CA MET A 26 13.96 -9.58 -11.26
C MET A 26 14.65 -10.76 -11.95
N CYS A 27 14.25 -12.01 -11.65
CA CYS A 27 14.90 -13.21 -12.19
C CYS A 27 14.01 -14.06 -13.10
N ALA A 28 12.75 -13.66 -13.31
CA ALA A 28 11.75 -14.37 -14.12
C ALA A 28 11.34 -15.78 -13.60
N ASP A 29 11.76 -16.17 -12.39
CA ASP A 29 11.28 -17.39 -11.75
C ASP A 29 9.75 -17.35 -11.60
N PRO A 30 9.05 -18.49 -11.78
CA PRO A 30 7.63 -18.58 -11.48
C PRO A 30 7.35 -18.22 -10.01
N ILE A 31 6.31 -17.43 -9.78
CA ILE A 31 5.81 -17.10 -8.44
C ILE A 31 4.34 -17.51 -8.30
N GLY A 32 3.94 -17.79 -7.05
CA GLY A 32 2.55 -18.14 -6.74
C GLY A 32 1.64 -16.92 -6.66
N GLU A 33 0.34 -17.17 -6.51
CA GLU A 33 -0.65 -16.11 -6.23
C GLU A 33 -0.27 -15.31 -4.98
N ALA A 34 0.10 -16.00 -3.90
CA ALA A 34 0.80 -15.38 -2.78
C ALA A 34 2.30 -15.30 -3.06
N HIS A 35 2.83 -14.08 -3.09
CA HIS A 35 4.24 -13.80 -3.32
C HIS A 35 4.69 -12.60 -2.46
N GLN A 36 5.96 -12.19 -2.60
CA GLN A 36 6.53 -11.08 -1.85
C GLN A 36 6.82 -9.92 -2.76
N HIS A 37 6.94 -8.73 -2.17
CA HIS A 37 7.22 -7.50 -2.91
C HIS A 37 8.51 -6.83 -2.45
N VAL A 38 9.11 -6.09 -3.39
CA VAL A 38 10.12 -5.09 -3.10
C VAL A 38 9.66 -3.75 -3.67
N VAL A 39 10.05 -2.67 -3.03
CA VAL A 39 9.87 -1.30 -3.55
C VAL A 39 11.14 -0.90 -4.27
N ASN A 40 11.03 -0.54 -5.55
CA ASN A 40 12.02 0.26 -6.26
C ASN A 40 11.87 1.70 -5.77
N VAL A 41 12.76 2.14 -4.88
CA VAL A 41 12.67 3.42 -4.15
C VAL A 41 12.73 4.61 -5.12
N GLU A 42 13.64 4.57 -6.08
CA GLU A 42 13.78 5.61 -7.11
C GLU A 42 12.60 5.64 -8.06
N GLY A 43 12.16 4.46 -8.51
CA GLY A 43 11.04 4.30 -9.45
C GLY A 43 9.66 4.45 -8.82
N ARG A 44 9.59 4.47 -7.48
CA ARG A 44 8.36 4.46 -6.67
C ARG A 44 7.37 3.37 -7.11
N GLN A 45 7.90 2.18 -7.35
CA GLN A 45 7.14 1.06 -7.91
C GLN A 45 7.30 -0.17 -7.03
N LEU A 46 6.17 -0.85 -6.78
CA LEU A 46 6.17 -2.21 -6.21
C LEU A 46 6.50 -3.23 -7.30
N MET A 47 7.35 -4.19 -6.96
CA MET A 47 7.74 -5.28 -7.84
C MET A 47 7.46 -6.63 -7.19
N CYS A 48 6.78 -7.51 -7.93
CA CYS A 48 6.53 -8.89 -7.54
C CYS A 48 7.83 -9.71 -7.65
N VAL A 49 8.26 -10.30 -6.54
CA VAL A 49 9.53 -11.04 -6.48
C VAL A 49 9.39 -12.42 -5.86
N CYS A 50 10.26 -13.34 -6.30
CA CYS A 50 10.40 -14.64 -5.66
C CYS A 50 11.11 -14.50 -4.30
N ARG A 51 11.02 -15.53 -3.47
CA ARG A 51 11.66 -15.55 -2.14
C ARG A 51 13.17 -15.31 -2.20
N GLY A 52 13.86 -15.82 -3.23
CA GLY A 52 15.30 -15.61 -3.39
C GLY A 52 15.65 -14.13 -3.59
N CYS A 53 14.97 -13.47 -4.53
CA CYS A 53 15.16 -12.04 -4.77
C CYS A 53 14.72 -11.18 -3.57
N TYR A 54 13.64 -11.54 -2.87
CA TYR A 54 13.21 -10.84 -1.65
C TYR A 54 14.30 -10.77 -0.58
N LEU A 55 14.97 -11.91 -0.30
CA LEU A 55 15.98 -12.03 0.75
C LEU A 55 17.23 -11.17 0.52
N LEU A 56 17.44 -10.66 -0.70
CA LEU A 56 18.55 -9.77 -1.02
C LEU A 56 18.34 -8.34 -0.50
N PHE A 57 17.11 -7.97 -0.13
CA PHE A 57 16.73 -6.58 0.17
C PHE A 57 16.06 -6.41 1.55
N THR A 58 16.24 -7.37 2.46
CA THR A 58 15.61 -7.36 3.80
C THR A 58 16.30 -6.43 4.80
N ASP A 59 17.54 -6.00 4.53
CA ASP A 59 18.22 -4.99 5.34
C ASP A 59 17.65 -3.60 5.02
N GLN A 60 16.78 -3.12 5.91
CA GLN A 60 16.13 -1.82 5.79
C GLN A 60 17.08 -0.64 6.07
N THR A 61 18.26 -0.89 6.64
CA THR A 61 19.25 0.17 6.95
C THR A 61 20.23 0.42 5.81
N ALA A 62 20.31 -0.52 4.87
CA ALA A 62 21.17 -0.39 3.70
C ALA A 62 20.60 0.64 2.71
N ALA A 63 21.48 1.50 2.18
CA ALA A 63 21.13 2.45 1.12
C ALA A 63 21.03 1.75 -0.25
N LEU A 64 19.99 0.92 -0.40
CA LEU A 64 19.73 0.14 -1.60
C LEU A 64 18.63 0.79 -2.46
N ARG A 65 18.73 0.55 -3.77
CA ARG A 65 17.69 0.93 -4.75
C ARG A 65 16.36 0.20 -4.51
N TYR A 66 16.44 -1.02 -4.01
CA TYR A 66 15.29 -1.87 -3.72
C TYR A 66 15.22 -2.16 -2.23
N ARG A 67 14.01 -2.17 -1.67
CA ARG A 67 13.74 -2.54 -0.28
C ARG A 67 12.65 -3.59 -0.20
N ALA A 68 12.86 -4.64 0.59
CA ALA A 68 11.86 -5.66 0.83
C ALA A 68 10.68 -5.08 1.63
N VAL A 69 9.47 -5.39 1.18
CA VAL A 69 8.25 -5.06 1.94
C VAL A 69 8.11 -6.05 3.10
N PRO A 70 8.11 -5.59 4.36
CA PRO A 70 8.03 -6.49 5.51
C PRO A 70 6.63 -7.04 5.71
N ASP A 71 6.51 -8.21 6.31
CA ASP A 71 5.24 -8.80 6.76
C ASP A 71 4.92 -8.33 8.20
N ARG A 72 4.72 -7.02 8.37
CA ARG A 72 4.55 -6.39 9.69
C ARG A 72 3.23 -5.63 9.80
N TYR A 73 2.36 -6.10 10.70
CA TYR A 73 1.06 -5.51 10.98
C TYR A 73 0.97 -5.08 12.44
N ARG A 74 0.61 -3.83 12.72
CA ARG A 74 0.41 -3.31 14.09
C ARG A 74 -0.87 -2.50 14.19
N SER A 75 -1.51 -2.55 15.34
CA SER A 75 -2.70 -1.75 15.66
C SER A 75 -2.42 -0.84 16.84
N PHE A 76 -2.93 0.38 16.76
CA PHE A 76 -2.77 1.43 17.78
C PHE A 76 -4.16 1.86 18.27
N PRO A 77 -4.81 1.05 19.13
CA PRO A 77 -6.18 1.32 19.58
C PRO A 77 -6.30 2.57 20.47
N ASP A 78 -5.21 2.99 21.10
CA ASP A 78 -5.17 4.15 22.00
C ASP A 78 -4.92 5.47 21.26
N VAL A 79 -4.61 5.41 19.95
CA VAL A 79 -4.37 6.59 19.11
C VAL A 79 -5.70 7.18 18.66
N VAL A 80 -6.03 8.34 19.19
CA VAL A 80 -7.22 9.10 18.84
C VAL A 80 -6.82 10.36 18.09
N ILE A 81 -7.20 10.42 16.82
CA ILE A 81 -7.15 11.62 15.99
C ILE A 81 -8.56 12.21 15.99
N ASP A 82 -8.70 13.46 16.42
CA ASP A 82 -9.98 14.13 16.44
C ASP A 82 -10.34 14.72 15.06
N GLN A 83 -11.59 15.18 14.92
CA GLN A 83 -12.08 15.70 13.64
C GLN A 83 -11.33 16.96 13.19
N ASP A 84 -10.98 17.86 14.13
CA ASP A 84 -10.31 19.11 13.81
C ASP A 84 -8.88 18.86 13.31
N GLU A 85 -8.19 17.87 13.91
CA GLU A 85 -6.87 17.43 13.47
C GLU A 85 -6.90 16.79 12.09
N TRP A 86 -7.91 15.96 11.81
CA TRP A 86 -8.06 15.35 10.50
C TRP A 86 -8.41 16.38 9.42
N ASP A 87 -9.34 17.29 9.70
CA ASP A 87 -9.74 18.35 8.77
C ASP A 87 -8.56 19.27 8.45
N ALA A 88 -7.67 19.51 9.42
CA ALA A 88 -6.43 20.25 9.22
C ALA A 88 -5.41 19.56 8.29
N LEU A 89 -5.57 18.27 8.00
CA LEU A 89 -4.75 17.57 6.99
C LEU A 89 -5.25 17.79 5.56
N GLU A 90 -6.41 18.42 5.39
CA GLU A 90 -7.01 18.72 4.08
C GLU A 90 -7.26 17.46 3.22
N ILE A 91 -7.53 16.33 3.88
CA ILE A 91 -7.88 15.07 3.22
C ILE A 91 -9.40 15.01 3.04
N PRO A 92 -9.92 14.90 1.79
CA PRO A 92 -11.34 15.06 1.50
C PRO A 92 -12.23 13.89 1.94
N VAL A 93 -11.64 12.83 2.51
CA VAL A 93 -12.33 11.62 2.95
C VAL A 93 -11.82 11.22 4.33
N GLY A 94 -12.63 10.48 5.10
CA GLY A 94 -12.26 10.01 6.44
C GLY A 94 -11.32 8.81 6.48
N LEU A 95 -10.47 8.64 5.46
CA LEU A 95 -9.58 7.49 5.32
C LEU A 95 -8.37 7.81 4.43
N ALA A 96 -7.17 7.58 4.93
CA ALA A 96 -5.94 7.68 4.14
C ALA A 96 -4.82 6.82 4.72
N PHE A 97 -3.84 6.47 3.88
CA PHE A 97 -2.58 5.91 4.34
C PHE A 97 -1.42 6.89 4.14
N PHE A 98 -0.50 6.87 5.10
CA PHE A 98 0.62 7.81 5.21
C PHE A 98 1.92 7.01 5.27
N PHE A 99 2.90 7.37 4.44
CA PHE A 99 4.23 6.77 4.53
C PHE A 99 5.32 7.79 4.26
N ARG A 100 6.49 7.55 4.84
CA ARG A 100 7.67 8.37 4.60
C ARG A 100 8.29 7.96 3.27
N ASN A 101 8.31 8.89 2.30
CA ASN A 101 9.04 8.69 1.06
C ASN A 101 10.48 9.19 1.26
N SER A 102 11.45 8.28 1.25
CA SER A 102 12.83 8.65 1.57
C SER A 102 13.48 9.50 0.47
N VAL A 103 13.08 9.31 -0.80
CA VAL A 103 13.57 10.12 -1.93
C VAL A 103 13.11 11.57 -1.84
N LEU A 104 11.86 11.79 -1.44
CA LEU A 104 11.31 13.13 -1.23
C LEU A 104 11.68 13.72 0.14
N GLY A 105 12.17 12.91 1.07
CA GLY A 105 12.46 13.33 2.44
C GLY A 105 11.23 13.87 3.18
N ARG A 106 10.02 13.40 2.85
CA ARG A 106 8.77 13.83 3.48
C ARG A 106 7.74 12.71 3.55
N THR A 107 6.77 12.85 4.44
CA THR A 107 5.57 11.99 4.43
C THR A 107 4.67 12.39 3.27
N VAL A 108 4.13 11.38 2.60
CA VAL A 108 3.07 11.52 1.59
C VAL A 108 1.83 10.78 2.08
N ALA A 109 0.66 11.27 1.68
CA ALA A 109 -0.63 10.71 2.06
C ALA A 109 -1.41 10.34 0.81
N PHE A 110 -2.06 9.19 0.83
CA PHE A 110 -2.90 8.70 -0.25
C PHE A 110 -4.25 8.27 0.28
N TYR A 111 -5.31 8.55 -0.49
CA TYR A 111 -6.65 8.09 -0.20
C TYR A 111 -7.26 7.37 -1.42
N PRO A 112 -8.20 6.43 -1.22
CA PRO A 112 -8.87 5.77 -2.33
C PRO A 112 -9.75 6.73 -3.13
N SER A 113 -9.73 6.58 -4.45
CA SER A 113 -10.62 7.28 -5.38
C SER A 113 -11.01 6.37 -6.55
N PRO A 114 -11.95 6.78 -7.44
CA PRO A 114 -12.26 6.05 -8.67
C PRO A 114 -11.03 5.82 -9.58
N ALA A 115 -10.00 6.67 -9.48
CA ALA A 115 -8.77 6.55 -10.24
C ALA A 115 -7.73 5.62 -9.58
N GLY A 116 -7.97 5.17 -8.34
CA GLY A 116 -7.02 4.43 -7.52
C GLY A 116 -6.48 5.28 -6.37
N ALA A 117 -5.20 5.11 -6.05
CA ALA A 117 -4.56 5.84 -4.96
C ALA A 117 -4.30 7.28 -5.39
N THR A 118 -5.04 8.21 -4.80
CA THR A 118 -4.89 9.65 -5.06
C THR A 118 -4.01 10.26 -3.97
N GLU A 119 -2.92 10.92 -4.38
CA GLU A 119 -2.06 11.67 -3.46
C GLU A 119 -2.80 12.92 -2.95
N SER A 120 -2.74 13.16 -1.65
CA SER A 120 -3.21 14.39 -1.01
C SER A 120 -2.04 15.37 -0.83
N GLU A 121 -2.31 16.66 -1.00
CA GLU A 121 -1.35 17.72 -0.66
C GLU A 121 -1.29 17.91 0.85
N LEU A 122 -0.49 17.07 1.52
CA LEU A 122 -0.43 17.00 2.98
C LEU A 122 0.25 18.24 3.59
N PRO A 123 -0.42 19.00 4.48
CA PRO A 123 0.22 20.06 5.26
C PRO A 123 1.20 19.46 6.28
N LEU A 124 2.47 19.33 5.91
CA LEU A 124 3.50 18.65 6.72
C LEU A 124 3.61 19.13 8.18
N PRO A 125 3.48 20.44 8.51
CA PRO A 125 3.49 20.87 9.91
C PRO A 125 2.31 20.32 10.73
N ARG A 126 1.14 20.13 10.12
CA ARG A 126 -0.05 19.57 10.78
C ARG A 126 0.12 18.08 11.01
N TRP A 127 0.63 17.36 9.99
CA TRP A 127 0.99 15.96 10.16
C TRP A 127 2.05 15.76 11.25
N ARG A 128 3.08 16.63 11.30
CA ARG A 128 4.11 16.54 12.34
C ARG A 128 3.54 16.74 13.74
N ALA A 129 2.60 17.67 13.93
CA ALA A 129 1.93 17.86 15.21
C ALA A 129 1.17 16.61 15.69
N ILE A 130 0.58 15.82 14.77
CA ILE A 130 -0.05 14.54 15.10
C ILE A 130 0.99 13.53 15.56
N LEU A 131 2.12 13.40 14.86
CA LEU A 131 3.22 12.51 15.24
C LEU A 131 3.85 12.90 16.59
N ASP A 132 3.99 14.19 16.88
CA ASP A 132 4.55 14.66 18.14
C ASP A 132 3.61 14.35 19.33
N ARG A 133 2.28 14.27 19.09
CA ARG A 133 1.28 13.87 20.09
C ARG A 133 1.17 12.35 20.24
N HIS A 134 1.40 11.61 19.16
CA HIS A 134 1.36 10.13 19.11
C HIS A 134 2.70 9.56 18.65
N PRO A 135 3.77 9.64 19.46
CA PRO A 135 5.08 9.15 19.06
C PRO A 135 5.10 7.64 18.76
N GLU A 136 4.16 6.86 19.31
CA GLU A 136 4.02 5.43 19.08
C GLU A 136 3.73 5.04 17.62
N ILE A 137 3.18 5.97 16.80
CA ILE A 137 2.92 5.72 15.38
C ILE A 137 4.09 6.15 14.47
N ASP A 138 5.08 6.88 14.99
CA ASP A 138 6.30 7.29 14.25
C ASP A 138 7.35 6.16 14.20
N VAL A 139 6.91 4.97 13.75
CA VAL A 139 7.71 3.73 13.73
C VAL A 139 7.75 3.04 12.37
N ALA A 140 7.09 3.61 11.36
CA ALA A 140 7.03 3.06 10.02
C ALA A 140 8.40 3.12 9.33
N ALA A 141 8.82 2.00 8.72
CA ALA A 141 10.00 1.97 7.87
C ALA A 141 9.72 2.69 6.55
N ASP A 142 10.62 3.61 6.21
CA ASP A 142 10.55 4.42 4.99
C ASP A 142 10.30 3.58 3.73
N ASP A 143 9.39 4.07 2.90
CA ASP A 143 8.98 3.54 1.60
C ASP A 143 8.24 2.19 1.60
N VAL A 144 8.33 1.39 2.67
CA VAL A 144 7.84 -0.01 2.69
C VAL A 144 6.71 -0.27 3.68
N GLU A 145 6.45 0.65 4.60
CA GLU A 145 5.35 0.57 5.56
C GLU A 145 4.55 1.87 5.58
N ALA A 146 3.26 1.77 5.87
CA ALA A 146 2.36 2.91 5.95
C ALA A 146 1.46 2.83 7.18
N LEU A 147 1.11 4.00 7.71
CA LEU A 147 0.02 4.16 8.66
C LEU A 147 -1.28 4.31 7.90
N LEU A 148 -2.20 3.36 8.01
CA LEU A 148 -3.57 3.49 7.52
C LEU A 148 -4.46 4.00 8.66
N ILE A 149 -5.08 5.16 8.45
CA ILE A 149 -5.94 5.82 9.43
C ILE A 149 -7.36 5.93 8.85
N ARG A 150 -8.34 5.60 9.70
CA ARG A 150 -9.77 5.78 9.44
C ARG A 150 -10.40 6.60 10.55
N MET A 151 -11.10 7.67 10.16
CA MET A 151 -11.93 8.47 11.06
C MET A 151 -13.24 7.73 11.38
N PRO A 152 -13.83 7.94 12.57
CA PRO A 152 -15.08 7.28 12.94
C PRO A 152 -16.21 7.73 12.01
N HIS A 153 -17.04 6.78 11.54
CA HIS A 153 -18.14 7.08 10.62
C HIS A 153 -19.35 6.17 10.87
N ARG A 154 -20.53 6.75 11.13
CA ARG A 154 -21.83 6.03 11.27
C ARG A 154 -21.73 4.70 12.06
N GLY A 155 -21.24 4.77 13.29
CA GLY A 155 -21.11 3.61 14.18
C GLY A 155 -19.86 2.75 13.98
N ARG A 156 -19.00 3.11 13.01
CA ARG A 156 -17.70 2.46 12.79
C ARG A 156 -16.64 3.16 13.64
N PRO A 157 -15.83 2.42 14.40
CA PRO A 157 -14.80 3.01 15.24
C PRO A 157 -13.67 3.58 14.39
N ALA A 158 -13.00 4.59 14.94
CA ALA A 158 -11.72 5.05 14.44
C ALA A 158 -10.71 3.90 14.48
N ALA A 159 -9.77 3.89 13.54
CA ALA A 159 -8.72 2.88 13.50
C ALA A 159 -7.41 3.50 13.02
N CYS A 160 -6.31 3.12 13.66
CA CYS A 160 -4.96 3.43 13.25
C CYS A 160 -4.16 2.11 13.19
N LEU A 161 -3.69 1.77 11.99
CA LEU A 161 -2.96 0.54 11.71
C LEU A 161 -1.64 0.86 11.01
N LEU A 162 -0.56 0.18 11.37
CA LEU A 162 0.63 0.11 10.54
C LEU A 162 0.58 -1.16 9.70
N LEU A 163 0.69 -0.99 8.40
CA LEU A 163 0.57 -2.05 7.41
C LEU A 163 1.80 -2.04 6.48
N PRO A 164 2.13 -3.19 5.87
CA PRO A 164 2.99 -3.23 4.70
C PRO A 164 2.41 -2.37 3.57
N ILE A 165 3.26 -1.63 2.84
CA ILE A 165 2.80 -0.68 1.82
C ILE A 165 2.01 -1.36 0.68
N ASP A 166 2.36 -2.60 0.35
CA ASP A 166 1.66 -3.40 -0.66
C ASP A 166 0.21 -3.71 -0.25
N ALA A 167 -0.06 -3.96 1.04
CA ALA A 167 -1.41 -4.13 1.56
C ALA A 167 -2.25 -2.84 1.40
N CYS A 168 -1.64 -1.65 1.56
CA CYS A 168 -2.33 -0.38 1.31
C CYS A 168 -2.66 -0.19 -0.19
N TYR A 169 -1.72 -0.52 -1.08
CA TYR A 169 -1.98 -0.43 -2.52
C TYR A 169 -2.97 -1.50 -3.01
N GLU A 170 -2.93 -2.72 -2.46
CA GLU A 170 -3.93 -3.75 -2.71
C GLU A 170 -5.32 -3.27 -2.28
N PHE A 171 -5.43 -2.69 -1.07
CA PHE A 171 -6.67 -2.13 -0.55
C PHE A 171 -7.26 -1.09 -1.51
N VAL A 172 -6.45 -0.14 -1.97
CA VAL A 172 -6.93 0.87 -2.93
C VAL A 172 -7.24 0.26 -4.29
N GLY A 173 -6.45 -0.72 -4.74
CA GLY A 173 -6.70 -1.46 -5.98
C GLY A 173 -8.07 -2.15 -5.98
N ARG A 174 -8.42 -2.82 -4.87
CA ARG A 174 -9.73 -3.45 -4.70
C ARG A 174 -10.86 -2.42 -4.57
N MET A 175 -10.66 -1.35 -3.80
CA MET A 175 -11.60 -0.22 -3.71
C MET A 175 -11.96 0.33 -5.09
N ARG A 176 -10.96 0.51 -5.96
CA ARG A 176 -11.16 0.98 -7.33
C ARG A 176 -12.02 0.04 -8.18
N LEU A 177 -11.91 -1.28 -7.99
CA LEU A 177 -12.71 -2.28 -8.71
C LEU A 177 -14.17 -2.31 -8.23
N LEU A 178 -14.39 -2.05 -6.94
CA LEU A 178 -15.73 -2.02 -6.34
C LEU A 178 -16.45 -0.68 -6.56
N TRP A 179 -15.74 0.36 -7.00
CA TRP A 179 -16.30 1.69 -7.10
C TRP A 179 -17.48 1.76 -8.07
N ARG A 180 -18.66 2.09 -7.54
CA ARG A 180 -19.86 2.41 -8.32
C ARG A 180 -20.43 3.75 -7.85
N GLY A 181 -20.73 4.65 -8.78
CA GLY A 181 -21.34 5.95 -8.45
C GLY A 181 -20.39 6.93 -7.74
N PHE A 182 -20.96 7.86 -6.95
CA PHE A 182 -20.19 8.93 -6.28
C PHE A 182 -19.66 8.53 -4.90
N ASP A 183 -20.37 7.64 -4.18
CA ASP A 183 -20.04 7.19 -2.83
C ASP A 183 -19.38 5.79 -2.77
N GLY A 184 -19.19 5.13 -3.92
CA GLY A 184 -18.66 3.78 -4.02
C GLY A 184 -19.70 2.68 -3.76
N GLY A 185 -20.88 3.03 -3.23
CA GLY A 185 -21.96 2.11 -2.90
C GLY A 185 -21.70 1.20 -1.69
N GLN A 186 -22.69 0.37 -1.36
CA GLN A 186 -22.64 -0.54 -0.20
C GLN A 186 -21.47 -1.55 -0.28
N GLU A 187 -21.16 -2.07 -1.47
CA GLU A 187 -20.07 -3.04 -1.67
C GLU A 187 -18.71 -2.46 -1.24
N ALA A 188 -18.44 -1.18 -1.54
CA ALA A 188 -17.22 -0.51 -1.11
C ALA A 188 -17.18 -0.31 0.41
N HIS A 189 -18.31 0.06 1.02
CA HIS A 189 -18.41 0.20 2.47
C HIS A 189 -18.23 -1.12 3.22
N ASP A 190 -18.74 -2.22 2.68
CA ASP A 190 -18.60 -3.55 3.27
C ASP A 190 -17.15 -4.02 3.17
N TYR A 191 -16.52 -3.81 2.01
CA TYR A 191 -15.11 -4.13 1.81
C TYR A 191 -14.18 -3.35 2.76
N ILE A 192 -14.46 -2.07 3.03
CA ILE A 192 -13.69 -1.30 4.01
C ILE A 192 -13.76 -1.97 5.39
N GLU A 193 -14.93 -2.41 5.87
CA GLU A 193 -14.99 -3.08 7.17
C GLU A 193 -14.26 -4.42 7.15
N GLU A 194 -14.52 -5.25 6.16
CA GLU A 194 -13.85 -6.55 6.03
C GLU A 194 -12.33 -6.39 6.02
N PHE A 195 -11.82 -5.38 5.30
CA PHE A 195 -10.41 -5.08 5.27
C PHE A 195 -9.87 -4.68 6.65
N PHE A 196 -10.52 -3.74 7.33
CA PHE A 196 -10.08 -3.29 8.66
C PHE A 196 -10.17 -4.40 9.71
N ASP A 197 -11.20 -5.23 9.69
CA ASP A 197 -11.36 -6.38 10.58
C ASP A 197 -10.24 -7.41 10.33
N THR A 198 -9.98 -7.72 9.06
CA THR A 198 -8.92 -8.67 8.67
C THR A 198 -7.54 -8.15 9.07
N MET A 199 -7.22 -6.89 8.80
CA MET A 199 -5.92 -6.32 9.16
C MET A 199 -5.76 -6.19 10.67
N SER A 200 -6.82 -5.81 11.39
CA SER A 200 -6.80 -5.73 12.86
C SER A 200 -6.60 -7.09 13.49
N ALA A 201 -7.17 -8.16 12.93
CA ALA A 201 -6.97 -9.53 13.40
C ALA A 201 -5.54 -10.05 13.16
N ARG A 202 -4.87 -9.59 12.10
CA ARG A 202 -3.45 -9.91 11.81
C ARG A 202 -2.47 -9.06 12.61
N ALA A 203 -2.90 -7.86 13.00
CA ALA A 203 -2.06 -6.89 13.67
C ALA A 203 -1.72 -7.27 15.11
N ARG A 204 -0.47 -7.07 15.48
CA ARG A 204 -0.07 -7.07 16.90
C ARG A 204 -0.49 -5.74 17.53
N THR A 205 -1.21 -5.80 18.64
CA THR A 205 -1.60 -4.59 19.38
C THR A 205 -0.41 -3.99 20.08
N GLU A 206 -0.04 -2.77 19.68
CA GLU A 206 0.90 -1.94 20.43
C GLU A 206 0.07 -1.10 21.41
N ARG A 207 0.31 -1.28 22.71
CA ARG A 207 -0.21 -0.38 23.74
C ARG A 207 0.90 0.58 24.09
N GLY A 208 0.63 1.89 24.00
CA GLY A 208 1.60 2.92 24.35
C GLY A 208 2.24 2.62 25.71
N ALA A 209 3.57 2.64 25.78
CA ALA A 209 4.27 2.57 27.05
C ALA A 209 3.88 3.81 27.87
N ARG A 210 3.16 3.59 28.97
CA ARG A 210 2.86 4.62 29.97
C ARG A 210 4.12 5.26 30.53
#